data_AF-A0A3P7L5H8-F1
#
_entry.id   AF-A0A3P7L5H8-F1
#
_cell.length_a   1.000
_cell.length_b   1.000
_cell.length_c   1.000
_cell.angle_alpha   90.00
_cell.angle_beta   90.00
_cell.angle_gamma   90.00
#
_symmetry.space_group_name_H-M   'P 1'
#
loop_
_entity.id
_entity.type
_entity.pdbx_description
1 polymer ?
#
loop_
_entity_poly.entity_id
_entity_poly.type
_entity_poly.pdbx_seq_one_letter_code
_entity_poly.pdbx_strand_id
1 'polypeptide(L)'
;MAVSTSSWKELRSVLDSDKKLLKKPNLPLMANQLNSLSLRMQDEELPRHAAVCHVEEAHLYQKMGNPNEERKQYATAASMLNNTIPTDMMNRSRGLTSLEAAKALVGCNQYEMAQEHAQRAVRLLEGEFYTYTRAVYLLAEIHFYLSEWEHLLADIDDLWMSVMKTRPKSVAGRRILKDLEVMTVLILQKSQVPRSLVAESYVTFSKDTIPLQYQH
;
A
#
# COMPACT_ATOMS: atom_id res chain seq x y z
N MET A 1 4.51 30.95 -4.98
CA MET A 1 3.42 30.30 -4.20
C MET A 1 2.05 31.01 -4.31
N ALA A 2 1.79 31.90 -5.28
CA ALA A 2 0.51 32.63 -5.38
C ALA A 2 -0.54 31.98 -6.32
N VAL A 3 -0.13 31.02 -7.14
CA VAL A 3 -0.89 30.56 -8.33
C VAL A 3 -2.04 29.59 -7.99
N SER A 4 -1.88 28.70 -7.00
CA SER A 4 -2.94 27.74 -6.64
C SER A 4 -4.24 28.39 -6.15
N THR A 5 -4.14 29.60 -5.59
CA THR A 5 -5.31 30.32 -5.08
C THR A 5 -6.10 31.05 -6.17
N SER A 6 -5.47 31.41 -7.29
CA SER A 6 -6.17 32.05 -8.42
C SER A 6 -7.01 31.04 -9.20
N SER A 7 -6.45 29.87 -9.52
CA SER A 7 -7.11 28.83 -10.30
C SER A 7 -8.34 28.26 -9.56
N TRP A 8 -8.27 28.13 -8.23
CA TRP A 8 -9.42 27.74 -7.39
C TRP A 8 -10.52 28.81 -7.31
N LYS A 9 -10.15 30.10 -7.24
CA LYS A 9 -11.12 31.20 -7.27
C LYS A 9 -11.85 31.26 -8.61
N GLU A 10 -11.14 30.97 -9.69
CA GLU A 10 -11.70 30.90 -11.04
C GLU A 10 -12.65 29.71 -11.21
N LEU A 11 -12.31 28.53 -10.66
CA LEU A 11 -13.23 27.39 -10.63
C LEU A 11 -14.56 27.76 -9.94
N ARG A 12 -14.48 28.39 -8.75
CA ARG A 12 -15.70 28.82 -8.03
C ARG A 12 -16.50 29.86 -8.80
N SER A 13 -15.84 30.80 -9.48
CA SER A 13 -16.55 31.82 -10.26
C SER A 13 -17.31 31.23 -11.45
N VAL A 14 -16.75 30.21 -12.10
CA VAL A 14 -17.43 29.43 -13.15
C VAL A 14 -18.65 28.71 -12.56
N LEU A 15 -18.50 27.99 -11.45
CA LEU A 15 -19.62 27.26 -10.83
C LEU A 15 -20.72 28.17 -10.27
N ASP A 16 -20.37 29.32 -9.70
CA ASP A 16 -21.34 30.27 -9.18
C ASP A 16 -22.11 31.01 -10.30
N SER A 17 -21.64 30.95 -11.55
CA SER A 17 -22.37 31.47 -12.70
C SER A 17 -23.64 30.65 -13.03
N ASP A 18 -23.68 29.37 -12.64
CA ASP A 18 -24.85 28.49 -12.78
C ASP A 18 -25.98 28.85 -11.79
N LYS A 19 -25.63 29.44 -10.64
CA LYS A 19 -26.60 29.78 -9.56
C LYS A 19 -27.30 31.11 -9.77
N LYS A 20 -26.91 31.91 -10.77
CA LYS A 20 -27.54 33.21 -11.04
C LYS A 20 -28.92 32.99 -11.68
N LEU A 21 -29.93 32.92 -10.83
CA LEU A 21 -31.37 32.67 -11.08
C LEU A 21 -32.03 33.47 -12.22
N LEU A 22 -31.36 34.46 -12.81
CA LEU A 22 -31.92 35.40 -13.79
C LEU A 22 -31.50 35.14 -15.25
N LYS A 23 -30.56 34.23 -15.53
CA LYS A 23 -30.16 33.87 -16.91
C LYS A 23 -30.06 32.36 -17.06
N LYS A 24 -30.59 31.81 -18.16
CA LYS A 24 -30.35 30.40 -18.52
C LYS A 24 -28.84 30.17 -18.61
N PRO A 25 -28.27 29.23 -17.83
CA PRO A 25 -26.84 28.99 -17.83
C PRO A 25 -26.39 28.45 -19.20
N ASN A 26 -25.31 29.01 -19.73
CA ASN A 26 -24.73 28.55 -21.00
C ASN A 26 -23.79 27.37 -20.71
N LEU A 27 -24.37 26.19 -20.55
CA LEU A 27 -23.65 24.96 -20.17
C LEU A 27 -22.47 24.62 -21.10
N PRO A 28 -22.56 24.77 -22.44
CA PRO A 28 -21.42 24.56 -23.33
C PRO A 28 -20.26 25.53 -23.08
N LEU A 29 -20.54 26.80 -22.77
CA LEU A 29 -19.51 27.79 -22.46
C LEU A 29 -18.79 27.44 -21.15
N MET A 30 -19.55 27.01 -20.14
CA MET A 30 -19.00 26.58 -18.85
C MET A 30 -18.11 25.36 -18.99
N ALA A 31 -18.50 24.37 -19.81
CA ALA A 31 -17.68 23.20 -20.10
C ALA A 31 -16.33 23.60 -20.75
N ASN A 32 -16.34 24.53 -21.71
CA ASN A 32 -15.09 25.02 -22.32
C ASN A 32 -14.21 25.77 -21.32
N GLN A 33 -14.81 26.55 -20.42
CA GLN A 33 -14.07 27.25 -19.36
C GLN A 33 -13.43 26.28 -18.38
N LEU A 34 -14.14 25.23 -17.95
CA LEU A 34 -13.59 24.19 -17.08
C LEU A 34 -12.45 23.42 -17.77
N ASN A 35 -12.57 23.17 -19.07
CA ASN A 35 -11.55 22.40 -19.80
C ASN A 35 -10.25 23.22 -19.93
N SER A 36 -10.38 24.50 -20.29
CA SER A 36 -9.21 25.42 -20.33
C SER A 36 -8.59 25.64 -18.95
N LEU A 37 -9.40 25.63 -17.88
CA LEU A 37 -8.90 25.71 -16.50
C LEU A 37 -8.19 24.41 -16.08
N SER A 38 -8.72 23.23 -16.46
CA SER A 38 -8.09 21.93 -16.22
C SER A 38 -6.70 21.85 -16.84
N LEU A 39 -6.55 22.30 -18.10
CA LEU A 39 -5.25 22.32 -18.78
C LEU A 39 -4.23 23.19 -18.05
N ARG A 40 -4.63 24.41 -17.65
CA ARG A 40 -3.75 25.29 -16.87
C ARG A 40 -3.37 24.68 -15.52
N MET A 41 -4.32 24.03 -14.83
CA MET A 41 -4.03 23.33 -13.56
C MET A 41 -3.09 22.14 -13.76
N GLN A 42 -3.07 21.49 -14.93
CA GLN A 42 -2.09 20.46 -15.25
C GLN A 42 -0.70 21.07 -15.48
N ASP A 43 -0.61 22.17 -16.22
CA ASP A 43 0.65 22.91 -16.43
C ASP A 43 1.25 23.45 -15.11
N GLU A 44 0.39 23.77 -14.15
CA GLU A 44 0.77 24.22 -12.80
C GLU A 44 1.14 23.07 -11.85
N GLU A 45 1.19 21.82 -12.33
CA GLU A 45 1.41 20.61 -11.52
C GLU A 45 0.39 20.45 -10.37
N LEU A 46 -0.87 20.82 -10.63
CA LEU A 46 -2.02 20.66 -9.72
C LEU A 46 -3.07 19.65 -10.25
N PRO A 47 -2.67 18.41 -10.61
CA PRO A 47 -3.53 17.42 -11.24
C PRO A 47 -4.74 16.98 -10.39
N ARG A 48 -4.66 17.07 -9.05
CA ARG A 48 -5.84 16.84 -8.17
C ARG A 48 -6.92 17.90 -8.34
N HIS A 49 -6.53 19.14 -8.62
CA HIS A 49 -7.45 20.24 -8.88
C HIS A 49 -8.02 20.15 -10.30
N ALA A 50 -7.18 19.78 -11.28
CA ALA A 50 -7.63 19.49 -12.64
C ALA A 50 -8.70 18.38 -12.66
N ALA A 51 -8.55 17.34 -11.84
CA ALA A 51 -9.56 16.28 -11.71
C ALA A 51 -10.93 16.81 -11.25
N VAL A 52 -10.98 17.84 -10.40
CA VAL A 52 -12.24 18.47 -9.97
C VAL A 52 -12.93 19.17 -11.15
N CYS A 53 -12.18 19.84 -12.04
CA CYS A 53 -12.74 20.42 -13.26
C CYS A 53 -13.46 19.36 -14.12
N HIS A 54 -12.85 18.19 -14.28
CA HIS A 54 -13.44 17.08 -15.05
C HIS A 54 -14.70 16.49 -14.38
N VAL A 55 -14.75 16.42 -13.05
CA VAL A 55 -15.97 16.01 -12.33
C VAL A 55 -17.10 17.01 -12.55
N GLU A 56 -16.80 18.31 -12.47
CA GLU A 56 -17.79 19.36 -12.71
C GLU A 56 -18.26 19.39 -14.18
N GLU A 57 -17.36 19.15 -15.14
CA GLU A 57 -17.74 18.96 -16.54
C GLU A 57 -18.68 17.77 -16.72
N ALA A 58 -18.44 16.65 -16.01
CA ALA A 58 -19.32 15.49 -16.06
C ALA A 58 -20.74 15.85 -15.59
N HIS A 59 -20.87 16.64 -14.51
CA HIS A 59 -22.16 17.16 -14.05
C HIS A 59 -22.83 18.10 -15.06
N LEU A 60 -22.06 18.91 -15.80
CA LEU A 60 -22.61 19.73 -16.90
C LEU A 60 -23.11 18.85 -18.05
N TYR A 61 -22.37 17.81 -18.45
CA TYR A 61 -22.81 16.88 -19.49
C TYR A 61 -24.03 16.06 -19.09
N GLN A 62 -24.13 15.71 -17.81
CA GLN A 62 -25.33 15.11 -17.23
C GLN A 62 -26.55 16.03 -17.39
N LYS A 63 -26.41 17.33 -17.05
CA LYS A 63 -27.46 18.35 -17.26
C LYS A 63 -27.82 18.56 -18.73
N MET A 64 -26.87 18.39 -19.65
CA MET A 64 -27.08 18.48 -21.10
C MET A 64 -27.67 17.18 -21.70
N GLY A 65 -27.80 16.10 -20.93
CA GLY A 65 -28.30 14.81 -21.40
C GLY A 65 -27.32 14.06 -22.32
N ASN A 66 -26.00 14.28 -22.17
CA ASN A 66 -24.96 13.61 -22.96
C ASN A 66 -24.18 12.59 -22.10
N PRO A 67 -24.65 11.34 -21.98
CA PRO A 67 -24.06 10.34 -21.10
C PRO A 67 -22.68 9.84 -21.57
N ASN A 68 -22.36 9.97 -22.85
CA ASN A 68 -21.08 9.52 -23.39
C ASN A 68 -19.94 10.43 -22.95
N GLU A 69 -20.14 11.75 -23.07
CA GLU A 69 -19.16 12.72 -22.59
C GLU A 69 -19.09 12.74 -21.06
N GLU A 70 -20.22 12.59 -20.35
CA GLU A 70 -20.23 12.42 -18.89
C GLU A 70 -19.29 11.29 -18.44
N ARG A 71 -19.43 10.09 -19.02
CA ARG A 71 -18.58 8.93 -18.68
C ARG A 71 -17.11 9.19 -18.99
N LYS A 72 -16.83 9.82 -20.12
CA LYS A 72 -15.45 10.17 -20.54
C LYS A 72 -14.80 11.13 -19.55
N GLN A 73 -15.55 12.11 -19.06
CA GLN A 73 -15.05 13.06 -18.07
C GLN A 73 -14.78 12.41 -16.71
N TYR A 74 -15.67 11.55 -16.22
CA TYR A 74 -15.40 10.76 -15.01
C TYR A 74 -14.19 9.83 -15.15
N ALA A 75 -14.03 9.17 -16.30
CA ALA A 75 -12.87 8.31 -16.56
C ALA A 75 -11.56 9.12 -16.55
N THR A 76 -11.58 10.34 -17.09
CA THR A 76 -10.43 11.25 -17.12
C THR A 76 -10.08 11.73 -15.72
N ALA A 77 -11.07 12.15 -14.92
CA ALA A 77 -10.89 12.52 -13.52
C ALA A 77 -10.29 11.38 -12.69
N ALA A 78 -10.80 10.15 -12.86
CA ALA A 78 -10.28 8.97 -12.16
C ALA A 78 -8.83 8.66 -12.55
N SER A 79 -8.48 8.75 -13.83
CA SER A 79 -7.11 8.58 -14.31
C SER A 79 -6.17 9.62 -13.69
N MET A 80 -6.57 10.88 -13.69
CA MET A 80 -5.78 11.96 -13.06
C MET A 80 -5.60 11.71 -11.56
N LEU A 81 -6.65 11.33 -10.82
CA LEU A 81 -6.52 11.04 -9.40
C LEU A 81 -5.59 9.85 -9.14
N ASN A 82 -5.70 8.77 -9.91
CA ASN A 82 -4.83 7.60 -9.80
C ASN A 82 -3.36 7.95 -10.05
N ASN A 83 -3.06 8.85 -10.99
CA ASN A 83 -1.70 9.29 -11.28
C ASN A 83 -1.11 10.22 -10.20
N THR A 84 -1.94 10.78 -9.32
CA THR A 84 -1.52 11.75 -8.27
C THR A 84 -1.44 11.19 -6.88
N ILE A 85 -1.90 9.96 -6.69
CA ILE A 85 -1.62 9.22 -5.48
C ILE A 85 -0.29 8.54 -5.76
N PRO A 86 0.79 8.86 -5.03
CA PRO A 86 2.03 8.10 -5.15
C PRO A 86 1.67 6.63 -4.99
N THR A 87 2.06 5.80 -5.95
CA THR A 87 1.73 4.37 -5.97
C THR A 87 2.04 3.72 -4.62
N ASP A 88 3.09 4.18 -3.95
CA ASP A 88 3.50 3.78 -2.59
C ASP A 88 2.47 4.11 -1.51
N MET A 89 1.82 5.28 -1.56
CA MET A 89 0.79 5.66 -0.59
C MET A 89 -0.48 4.82 -0.78
N MET A 90 -0.81 4.49 -2.03
CA MET A 90 -1.94 3.61 -2.36
C MET A 90 -1.65 2.15 -2.02
N ASN A 91 -0.41 1.69 -2.23
CA ASN A 91 0.03 0.35 -1.87
C ASN A 91 0.02 0.18 -0.34
N ARG A 92 0.53 1.18 0.39
CA ARG A 92 0.50 1.17 1.85
C ARG A 92 -0.91 1.07 2.41
N SER A 93 -1.83 1.91 1.93
CA SER A 93 -3.23 1.89 2.42
C SER A 93 -3.91 0.55 2.10
N ARG A 94 -3.71 0.02 0.89
CA ARG A 94 -4.22 -1.31 0.49
C ARG A 94 -3.60 -2.43 1.32
N GLY A 95 -2.30 -2.35 1.62
CA GLY A 95 -1.57 -3.30 2.46
C GLY A 95 -2.11 -3.32 3.89
N LEU A 96 -2.35 -2.15 4.49
CA LEU A 96 -2.96 -2.04 5.82
C LEU A 96 -4.39 -2.59 5.86
N THR A 97 -5.21 -2.27 4.86
CA THR A 97 -6.57 -2.83 4.76
C THR A 97 -6.53 -4.36 4.64
N SER A 98 -5.60 -4.90 3.85
CA SER A 98 -5.43 -6.35 3.71
C SER A 98 -4.96 -6.99 5.01
N LEU A 99 -4.08 -6.31 5.77
CA LEU A 99 -3.61 -6.78 7.07
C LEU A 99 -4.74 -6.84 8.11
N GLU A 100 -5.59 -5.82 8.18
CA GLU A 100 -6.75 -5.84 9.10
C GLU A 100 -7.79 -6.90 8.71
N ALA A 101 -8.02 -7.10 7.41
CA ALA A 101 -8.86 -8.20 6.93
C ALA A 101 -8.31 -9.57 7.36
N ALA A 102 -7.00 -9.80 7.19
CA ALA A 102 -6.36 -11.04 7.62
C ALA A 102 -6.53 -11.27 9.14
N LYS A 103 -6.34 -10.24 9.98
CA LYS A 103 -6.55 -10.36 11.43
C LYS A 103 -7.99 -10.71 11.80
N ALA A 104 -8.96 -10.09 11.14
CA ALA A 104 -10.37 -10.38 11.37
C ALA A 104 -10.69 -11.84 11.02
N LEU A 105 -10.15 -12.34 9.90
CA LEU A 105 -10.33 -13.72 9.46
C LEU A 105 -9.65 -14.73 10.38
N VAL A 106 -8.45 -14.43 10.88
CA VAL A 106 -7.78 -15.23 11.93
C VAL A 106 -8.63 -15.29 13.19
N GLY A 107 -9.22 -14.16 13.62
CA GLY A 107 -10.16 -14.13 14.75
C GLY A 107 -11.42 -14.98 14.55
N CYS A 108 -11.79 -15.25 13.30
CA CYS A 108 -12.88 -16.15 12.92
C CYS A 108 -12.43 -17.60 12.65
N ASN A 109 -11.16 -17.95 12.90
CA ASN A 109 -10.53 -19.23 12.57
C ASN A 109 -10.61 -19.61 11.08
N GLN A 110 -10.71 -18.62 10.19
CA GLN A 110 -10.76 -18.81 8.73
C GLN A 110 -9.35 -18.65 8.13
N TYR A 111 -8.46 -19.59 8.48
CA TYR A 111 -7.03 -19.49 8.19
C TYR A 111 -6.70 -19.51 6.69
N GLU A 112 -7.37 -20.34 5.89
CA GLU A 112 -7.17 -20.42 4.43
C GLU A 112 -7.45 -19.08 3.74
N MET A 113 -8.57 -18.43 4.09
CA MET A 113 -8.89 -17.10 3.54
C MET A 113 -7.98 -16.01 4.11
N ALA A 114 -7.59 -16.14 5.38
CA ALA A 114 -6.67 -15.20 6.00
C ALA A 114 -5.29 -15.19 5.33
N GLN A 115 -4.82 -16.35 4.86
CA GLN A 115 -3.53 -16.52 4.20
C GLN A 115 -3.39 -15.61 2.97
N GLU A 116 -4.39 -15.60 2.07
CA GLU A 116 -4.36 -14.76 0.87
C GLU A 116 -4.25 -13.26 1.21
N HIS A 117 -4.99 -12.83 2.23
CA HIS A 117 -4.98 -11.45 2.69
C HIS A 117 -3.66 -11.08 3.37
N ALA A 118 -3.06 -11.99 4.14
CA ALA A 118 -1.77 -11.80 4.78
C ALA A 118 -0.62 -11.74 3.76
N GLN A 119 -0.56 -12.65 2.79
CA GLN A 119 0.43 -12.62 1.71
C GLN A 119 0.36 -11.35 0.87
N ARG A 120 -0.87 -10.84 0.61
CA ARG A 120 -1.06 -9.55 -0.05
C ARG A 120 -0.56 -8.40 0.81
N ALA A 121 -0.80 -8.43 2.12
CA ALA A 121 -0.31 -7.41 3.04
C ALA A 121 1.22 -7.37 3.08
N VAL A 122 1.89 -8.52 3.17
CA VAL A 122 3.36 -8.61 3.16
C VAL A 122 3.95 -7.92 1.93
N ARG A 123 3.50 -8.29 0.72
CA ARG A 123 3.98 -7.70 -0.55
C ARG A 123 3.76 -6.19 -0.64
N LEU A 124 2.64 -5.69 -0.15
CA LEU A 124 2.29 -4.26 -0.25
C LEU A 124 2.92 -3.39 0.83
N LEU A 125 3.36 -3.99 1.94
CA LEU A 125 3.96 -3.29 3.08
C LEU A 125 5.49 -3.42 3.11
N GLU A 126 6.09 -4.05 2.11
CA GLU A 126 7.54 -4.06 1.91
C GLU A 126 8.09 -2.62 1.93
N GLY A 127 9.09 -2.38 2.79
CA GLY A 127 9.73 -1.07 2.96
C GLY A 127 9.47 -0.41 4.32
N GLU A 128 8.35 -0.70 4.99
CA GLU A 128 8.07 -0.21 6.33
C GLU A 128 8.29 -1.30 7.39
N PHE A 129 9.42 -1.25 8.10
CA PHE A 129 9.83 -2.29 9.03
C PHE A 129 8.70 -2.79 9.97
N TYR A 130 8.03 -1.90 10.71
CA TYR A 130 7.06 -2.33 11.72
C TYR A 130 5.79 -2.98 11.14
N THR A 131 5.25 -2.42 10.06
CA THR A 131 4.01 -2.92 9.44
C THR A 131 4.29 -4.18 8.64
N TYR A 132 5.44 -4.24 7.95
CA TYR A 132 5.95 -5.44 7.30
C TYR A 132 6.16 -6.59 8.31
N THR A 133 6.97 -6.38 9.35
CA THR A 133 7.25 -7.42 10.37
C THR A 133 5.96 -7.92 11.01
N ARG A 134 4.98 -7.03 11.27
CA ARG A 134 3.67 -7.43 11.80
C ARG A 134 2.85 -8.26 10.82
N ALA A 135 2.93 -7.97 9.52
CA ALA A 135 2.26 -8.77 8.49
C ALA A 135 2.89 -10.17 8.36
N VAL A 136 4.22 -10.27 8.41
CA VAL A 136 4.91 -11.56 8.35
C VAL A 136 4.65 -12.40 9.61
N TYR A 137 4.61 -11.79 10.81
CA TYR A 137 4.20 -12.52 12.03
C TYR A 137 2.79 -13.11 11.93
N LEU A 138 1.85 -12.36 11.37
CA LEU A 138 0.49 -12.85 11.17
C LEU A 138 0.45 -13.99 10.14
N LEU A 139 1.26 -13.89 9.08
CA LEU A 139 1.38 -14.95 8.08
C LEU A 139 2.00 -16.23 8.69
N ALA A 140 3.04 -16.08 9.50
CA ALA A 140 3.65 -17.17 10.26
C ALA A 140 2.63 -17.81 11.23
N GLU A 141 1.83 -17.02 11.92
CA GLU A 141 0.74 -17.53 12.77
C GLU A 141 -0.26 -18.36 11.95
N ILE A 142 -0.66 -17.88 10.77
CA ILE A 142 -1.56 -18.61 9.86
C ILE A 142 -0.93 -19.94 9.42
N HIS A 143 0.31 -19.94 8.93
CA HIS A 143 1.00 -21.17 8.51
C HIS A 143 1.19 -22.17 9.66
N PHE A 144 1.39 -21.68 10.89
CA PHE A 144 1.42 -22.53 12.07
C PHE A 144 0.10 -23.28 12.29
N TYR A 145 -1.04 -22.58 12.18
CA TYR A 145 -2.37 -23.21 12.33
C TYR A 145 -2.71 -24.16 11.17
N LEU A 146 -2.25 -23.85 9.96
CA LEU A 146 -2.40 -24.73 8.79
C LEU A 146 -1.42 -25.92 8.79
N SER A 147 -0.49 -25.99 9.76
CA SER A 147 0.58 -26.99 9.83
C SER A 147 1.51 -26.99 8.60
N GLU A 148 1.65 -25.84 7.95
CA GLU A 148 2.52 -25.62 6.79
C GLU A 148 3.94 -25.27 7.26
N TRP A 149 4.67 -26.26 7.78
CA TRP A 149 5.97 -26.03 8.44
C TRP A 149 7.05 -25.42 7.53
N GLU A 150 7.05 -25.76 6.24
CA GLU A 150 8.02 -25.23 5.27
C GLU A 150 7.79 -23.73 5.02
N HIS A 151 6.54 -23.31 4.79
CA HIS A 151 6.18 -21.91 4.62
C HIS A 151 6.42 -21.12 5.90
N LEU A 152 6.14 -21.71 7.06
CA LEU A 152 6.43 -21.09 8.36
C LEU A 152 7.94 -20.83 8.56
N LEU A 153 8.81 -21.77 8.15
CA LEU A 153 10.26 -21.57 8.20
C LEU A 153 10.71 -20.44 7.26
N ALA A 154 10.13 -20.35 6.06
CA ALA A 154 10.41 -19.26 5.13
C ALA A 154 10.03 -17.89 5.72
N ASP A 155 8.86 -17.77 6.35
CA ASP A 155 8.44 -16.51 7.00
C ASP A 155 9.39 -16.09 8.14
N ILE A 156 9.91 -17.07 8.90
CA ILE A 156 10.87 -16.82 9.98
C ILE A 156 12.21 -16.32 9.41
N ASP A 157 12.66 -16.89 8.29
CA ASP A 157 13.88 -16.43 7.62
C ASP A 157 13.71 -15.01 7.07
N ASP A 158 12.55 -14.70 6.48
CA ASP A 158 12.21 -13.35 6.03
C ASP A 158 12.20 -12.34 7.19
N LEU A 159 11.62 -12.72 8.33
CA LEU A 159 11.65 -11.91 9.56
C LEU A 159 13.08 -11.69 10.05
N TRP A 160 13.89 -12.75 10.07
CA TRP A 160 15.28 -12.69 10.48
C TRP A 160 16.07 -11.71 9.62
N MET A 161 15.98 -11.86 8.29
CA MET A 161 16.67 -11.02 7.32
C MET A 161 16.22 -9.56 7.42
N SER A 162 14.92 -9.32 7.60
CA SER A 162 14.37 -7.97 7.79
C SER A 162 14.92 -7.29 9.05
N VAL A 163 15.00 -8.02 10.17
CA VAL A 163 15.53 -7.50 11.44
C VAL A 163 17.05 -7.27 11.36
N MET A 164 17.79 -8.20 10.75
CA MET A 164 19.23 -8.08 10.55
C MET A 164 19.60 -6.90 9.64
N LYS A 165 18.82 -6.65 8.58
CA LYS A 165 19.05 -5.53 7.66
C LYS A 165 18.78 -4.17 8.29
N THR A 166 17.74 -4.08 9.11
CA THR A 166 17.25 -2.77 9.56
C THR A 166 17.71 -2.39 10.96
N ARG A 167 17.70 -3.33 11.92
CA ARG A 167 17.82 -3.00 13.37
C ARG A 167 18.49 -4.08 14.24
N PRO A 168 19.62 -4.70 13.83
CA PRO A 168 20.23 -5.82 14.56
C PRO A 168 20.73 -5.43 15.96
N LYS A 169 21.18 -4.18 16.13
CA LYS A 169 21.72 -3.65 17.40
C LYS A 169 20.66 -3.03 18.32
N SER A 170 19.40 -2.95 17.88
CA SER A 170 18.33 -2.40 18.72
C SER A 170 17.92 -3.41 19.80
N VAL A 171 17.45 -2.92 20.96
CA VAL A 171 16.97 -3.81 22.04
C VAL A 171 15.81 -4.68 21.55
N ALA A 172 14.88 -4.08 20.80
CA ALA A 172 13.74 -4.79 20.21
C ALA A 172 14.21 -5.83 19.16
N GLY A 173 15.11 -5.46 18.26
CA GLY A 173 15.66 -6.37 17.24
C GLY A 173 16.38 -7.56 17.85
N ARG A 174 17.21 -7.36 18.89
CA ARG A 174 17.85 -8.49 19.60
C ARG A 174 16.85 -9.43 20.28
N ARG A 175 15.73 -8.92 20.81
CA ARG A 175 14.68 -9.76 21.39
C ARG A 175 14.01 -10.59 20.30
N ILE A 176 13.61 -9.94 19.20
CA ILE A 176 13.02 -10.61 18.05
C ILE A 176 13.94 -11.71 17.52
N LEU A 177 15.23 -11.44 17.31
CA LEU A 177 16.17 -12.45 16.82
C LEU A 177 16.25 -13.68 17.73
N LYS A 178 16.30 -13.48 19.06
CA LYS A 178 16.27 -14.59 20.02
C LYS A 178 14.98 -15.39 19.94
N ASP A 179 13.84 -14.71 19.82
CA ASP A 179 12.54 -15.39 19.70
C ASP A 179 12.50 -16.22 18.41
N LEU A 180 13.02 -15.69 17.30
CA LEU A 180 13.12 -16.40 16.03
C LEU A 180 14.07 -17.62 16.12
N GLU A 181 15.22 -17.52 16.81
CA GLU A 181 16.11 -18.68 17.04
C GLU A 181 15.37 -19.83 17.73
N VAL A 182 14.64 -19.49 18.80
CA VAL A 182 13.87 -20.48 19.57
C VAL A 182 12.76 -21.07 18.70
N MET A 183 12.01 -20.24 17.98
CA MET A 183 10.94 -20.70 17.09
C MET A 183 11.47 -21.66 16.01
N THR A 184 12.59 -21.34 15.36
CA THR A 184 13.22 -22.19 14.34
C THR A 184 13.53 -23.58 14.88
N VAL A 185 14.17 -23.67 16.06
CA VAL A 185 14.50 -24.96 16.68
C VAL A 185 13.24 -25.78 16.98
N LEU A 186 12.20 -25.13 17.51
CA LEU A 186 10.93 -25.79 17.82
C LEU A 186 10.22 -26.30 16.57
N ILE A 187 10.23 -25.52 15.48
CA ILE A 187 9.60 -25.92 14.22
C ILE A 187 10.36 -27.07 13.58
N LEU A 188 11.70 -27.02 13.54
CA LEU A 188 12.53 -28.10 13.02
C LEU A 188 12.34 -29.42 13.81
N GLN A 189 12.17 -29.33 15.13
CA GLN A 189 11.85 -30.48 15.95
C GLN A 189 10.46 -31.06 15.61
N LYS A 190 9.47 -30.18 15.38
CA LYS A 190 8.08 -30.57 15.11
C LYS A 190 7.88 -31.11 13.69
N SER A 191 8.59 -30.56 12.70
CA SER A 191 8.45 -30.92 11.28
C SER A 191 9.12 -32.24 10.91
N GLN A 192 9.85 -32.88 11.84
CA GLN A 192 10.63 -34.11 11.60
C GLN A 192 11.54 -34.00 10.37
N VAL A 193 11.98 -32.78 10.02
CA VAL A 193 12.85 -32.55 8.85
C VAL A 193 14.09 -33.43 9.00
N PRO A 194 14.43 -34.28 8.01
CA PRO A 194 15.58 -35.16 8.08
C PRO A 194 16.85 -34.36 8.38
N ARG A 195 17.63 -34.82 9.38
CA ARG A 195 18.88 -34.18 9.83
C ARG A 195 19.90 -33.89 8.71
N SER A 196 19.74 -34.50 7.53
CA SER A 196 20.59 -34.28 6.36
C SER A 196 20.51 -32.87 5.78
N LEU A 197 19.36 -32.17 5.89
CA LEU A 197 19.21 -30.80 5.37
C LEU A 197 19.74 -29.73 6.34
N VAL A 198 19.74 -30.01 7.64
CA VAL A 198 20.20 -29.07 8.67
C VAL A 198 21.73 -28.93 8.69
N ALA A 199 22.47 -29.94 8.24
CA ALA A 199 23.94 -29.93 8.28
C ALA A 199 24.58 -29.03 7.21
N GLU A 200 23.93 -28.80 6.06
CA GLU A 200 24.51 -28.02 4.96
C GLU A 200 24.30 -26.50 5.14
N SER A 201 23.25 -26.07 5.85
CA SER A 201 22.95 -24.64 6.05
C SER A 201 23.76 -23.99 7.18
N TYR A 202 24.18 -24.75 8.19
CA TYR A 202 24.87 -24.20 9.38
C TYR A 202 26.41 -24.31 9.32
N VAL A 203 26.98 -25.21 8.52
CA VAL A 203 28.44 -25.37 8.41
C VAL A 203 29.09 -24.27 7.56
N THR A 204 28.35 -23.65 6.64
CA THR A 204 28.79 -22.47 5.86
C THR A 204 28.63 -21.16 6.63
N PHE A 205 27.65 -21.04 7.54
CA PHE A 205 27.39 -19.78 8.25
C PHE A 205 28.35 -19.48 9.42
N SER A 206 28.96 -20.50 10.01
CA SER A 206 29.85 -20.31 11.17
C SER A 206 31.30 -19.94 10.80
N LYS A 207 31.74 -20.12 9.54
CA LYS A 207 33.14 -19.91 9.16
C LYS A 207 33.44 -18.55 8.52
N ASP A 208 32.47 -17.91 7.89
CA ASP A 208 32.75 -16.75 7.04
C ASP A 208 32.24 -15.39 7.59
N THR A 209 31.83 -15.29 8.87
CA THR A 209 31.34 -14.01 9.42
C THR A 209 31.64 -13.77 10.89
N ILE A 210 32.86 -14.09 11.34
CA ILE A 210 33.42 -13.50 12.56
C ILE A 210 34.53 -12.52 12.15
N PRO A 211 34.27 -11.20 12.09
CA PRO A 211 35.36 -10.25 12.03
C PRO A 211 36.19 -10.37 13.31
N LEU A 212 37.50 -10.57 13.13
CA LEU A 212 38.59 -10.72 14.10
C LEU A 212 38.81 -9.50 15.03
N GLN A 213 37.75 -8.87 15.55
CA GLN A 213 37.85 -7.69 16.43
C GLN A 213 37.31 -7.89 17.86
N TYR A 214 36.97 -9.11 18.26
CA TYR A 214 36.57 -9.41 19.65
C TYR A 214 37.40 -10.54 20.27
N GLN A 215 38.73 -10.38 20.24
CA GLN A 215 39.63 -11.03 21.19
C GLN A 215 40.48 -9.97 21.87
N HIS A 216 39.97 -9.44 22.98
CA HIS A 216 40.73 -8.96 24.14
C HIS A 216 39.78 -8.80 25.33
#